data_AF-A0A6P0VXN2-F1
#
_entry.id   AF-A0A6P0VXN2-F1
#
_cell.length_a   1.000
_cell.length_b   1.000
_cell.length_c   1.000
_cell.angle_alpha   90.00
_cell.angle_beta   90.00
_cell.angle_gamma   90.00
#
_symmetry.space_group_name_H-M   'P 1'
#
loop_
_entity.id
_entity.type
_entity.pdbx_description
1 polymer ?
#
loop_
_entity_poly.entity_id
_entity_poly.type
_entity_poly.pdbx_seq_one_letter_code
_entity_poly.pdbx_strand_id
1 'polypeptide(L)'
;VVIMPDHVHWLMQPLPKSDQEYWKLASIIHSIKSYSSNQVAKVMGHAGIVWQDERYDRIMRDERELLKTWNYIRENPVKANLSEIAEQYAFFWQIDIVE
;
A
#
# COMPACT_ATOMS: atom_id res chain seq x y z
N VAL A 1 -3.54 0.64 -4.32
CA VAL A 1 -2.27 1.00 -3.65
C VAL A 1 -1.73 2.24 -4.31
N VAL A 2 -1.10 3.12 -3.55
CA VAL A 2 -0.38 4.29 -4.06
C VAL A 2 0.99 4.31 -3.40
N ILE A 3 2.05 4.32 -4.21
CA ILE A 3 3.42 4.49 -3.73
C ILE A 3 3.76 5.97 -3.88
N MET A 4 3.86 6.67 -2.76
CA MET A 4 4.31 8.05 -2.69
C MET A 4 5.85 8.10 -2.65
N PRO A 5 6.49 9.25 -2.90
CA PRO A 5 7.95 9.37 -2.88
C PRO A 5 8.61 8.94 -1.54
N ASP A 6 7.89 9.07 -0.43
CA ASP A 6 8.38 8.85 0.93
C ASP A 6 7.58 7.80 1.74
N HIS A 7 6.44 7.33 1.24
CA HIS A 7 5.60 6.33 1.92
C HIS A 7 4.68 5.56 0.97
N VAL A 8 3.95 4.57 1.48
CA VAL A 8 2.97 3.79 0.69
C VAL A 8 1.62 3.80 1.39
N HIS A 9 0.57 4.05 0.62
CA HIS A 9 -0.81 3.89 1.03
C HIS A 9 -1.42 2.62 0.43
N TRP A 10 -1.95 1.75 1.29
CA TRP A 10 -2.47 0.47 0.84
C TRP A 10 -3.75 0.07 1.57
N LEU A 11 -4.80 -0.18 0.78
CA LEU A 11 -6.00 -0.88 1.19
C LEU A 11 -5.91 -2.35 0.75
N MET A 12 -5.94 -3.27 1.71
CA MET A 12 -5.78 -4.71 1.46
C MET A 12 -6.72 -5.55 2.30
N GLN A 13 -7.03 -6.75 1.82
CA GLN A 13 -7.71 -7.79 2.57
C GLN A 13 -6.77 -9.00 2.68
N PRO A 14 -6.38 -9.43 3.90
CA PRO A 14 -5.63 -10.66 4.07
C PRO A 14 -6.41 -11.86 3.52
N LEU A 15 -5.73 -12.72 2.79
CA LEU A 15 -6.33 -13.94 2.22
C LEU A 15 -6.39 -15.07 3.25
N PRO A 16 -7.29 -16.06 3.07
CA PRO A 16 -7.26 -17.30 3.83
C PRO A 16 -5.90 -18.01 3.66
N LYS A 17 -5.35 -18.48 4.76
CA LYS A 17 -4.18 -19.36 4.83
C LYS A 17 -4.60 -20.83 4.97
N SER A 18 -5.75 -21.07 5.60
CA SER A 18 -6.44 -22.35 5.71
C SER A 18 -7.92 -22.10 5.99
N ASP A 19 -8.74 -23.16 6.12
CA ASP A 19 -10.20 -23.07 6.34
C ASP A 19 -10.62 -22.19 7.53
N GLN A 20 -9.74 -21.98 8.51
CA GLN A 20 -10.03 -21.22 9.74
C GLN A 20 -8.97 -20.16 10.08
N GLU A 21 -7.99 -19.92 9.20
CA GLU A 21 -6.90 -19.00 9.47
C GLU A 21 -6.73 -18.04 8.30
N TYR A 22 -6.57 -16.76 8.59
CA TYR A 22 -6.16 -15.74 7.62
C TYR A 22 -4.70 -15.36 7.84
N TRP A 23 -4.03 -14.89 6.79
CA TRP A 23 -2.70 -14.33 6.94
C TRP A 23 -2.71 -13.14 7.91
N LYS A 24 -1.79 -13.15 8.88
CA LYS A 24 -1.63 -12.03 9.82
C LYS A 24 -1.09 -10.81 9.06
N LEU A 25 -1.70 -9.64 9.30
CA LEU A 25 -1.25 -8.38 8.70
C LEU A 25 0.23 -8.09 9.02
N ALA A 26 0.71 -8.44 10.21
CA ALA A 26 2.13 -8.29 10.58
C ALA A 26 3.06 -9.10 9.66
N SER A 27 2.69 -10.34 9.35
CA SER A 27 3.49 -11.21 8.48
C SER A 27 3.52 -10.73 7.03
N ILE A 28 2.38 -10.25 6.52
CA ILE A 28 2.29 -9.66 5.16
C ILE A 28 3.22 -8.45 5.07
N ILE A 29 3.09 -7.48 5.99
CA ILE A 29 3.90 -6.25 5.95
C ILE A 29 5.38 -6.54 6.16
N HIS A 30 5.74 -7.47 7.06
CA HIS A 30 7.13 -7.89 7.25
C HIS A 30 7.75 -8.42 5.96
N SER A 31 7.05 -9.32 5.26
CA SER A 31 7.50 -9.88 3.98
C SER A 31 7.79 -8.78 2.96
N ILE A 32 6.87 -7.80 2.86
CA ILE A 32 6.95 -6.74 1.87
C ILE A 32 8.04 -5.73 2.20
N LYS A 33 8.13 -5.27 3.45
CA LYS A 33 9.19 -4.37 3.90
C LYS A 33 10.57 -5.02 3.70
N SER A 34 10.71 -6.30 4.06
CA SER A 34 11.97 -7.05 3.90
C SER A 34 12.36 -7.21 2.43
N TYR A 35 11.45 -7.68 1.58
CA TYR A 35 11.73 -7.86 0.16
C TYR A 35 12.09 -6.53 -0.51
N SER A 36 11.27 -5.50 -0.32
CA SER A 36 11.50 -4.19 -0.95
C SER A 36 12.79 -3.53 -0.46
N SER A 37 13.14 -3.62 0.82
CA SER A 37 14.43 -3.08 1.31
C SER A 37 15.63 -3.71 0.60
N ASN A 38 15.58 -5.03 0.41
CA ASN A 38 16.64 -5.76 -0.30
C ASN A 38 16.70 -5.40 -1.79
N GLN A 39 15.56 -5.18 -2.46
CA GLN A 39 15.54 -4.81 -3.87
C GLN A 39 15.96 -3.36 -4.09
N VAL A 40 15.47 -2.43 -3.26
CA VAL A 40 15.85 -1.01 -3.32
C VAL A 40 17.35 -0.86 -3.12
N ALA A 41 17.94 -1.55 -2.14
CA ALA A 41 19.39 -1.53 -1.92
C ALA A 41 20.19 -1.98 -3.16
N LYS A 42 19.69 -3.00 -3.90
CA LYS A 42 20.34 -3.48 -5.13
C LYS A 42 20.26 -2.46 -6.27
N VAL A 43 19.11 -1.80 -6.45
CA VAL A 43 18.90 -0.84 -7.55
C VAL A 43 19.62 0.49 -7.28
N MET A 44 19.60 0.95 -6.03
CA MET A 44 20.18 2.25 -5.64
C MET A 44 21.69 2.17 -5.34
N GLY A 45 22.27 0.96 -5.28
CA GLY A 45 23.68 0.71 -4.96
C GLY A 45 24.03 0.91 -3.49
N HIS A 46 23.36 1.83 -2.79
CA HIS A 46 23.34 1.96 -1.33
C HIS A 46 21.94 2.41 -0.90
N ALA A 47 21.31 1.67 0.01
CA ALA A 47 20.15 2.14 0.73
C ALA A 47 20.44 2.04 2.23
N GLY A 48 20.21 3.14 2.95
CA GLY A 48 20.10 3.10 4.40
C GLY A 48 18.82 2.37 4.81
N ILE A 49 18.27 2.74 5.97
CA ILE A 49 16.96 2.24 6.39
C ILE A 49 15.90 2.76 5.42
N VAL A 50 15.21 1.86 4.70
CA VAL A 50 14.17 2.21 3.72
C VAL A 50 12.83 2.48 4.40
N TRP A 51 12.46 1.67 5.39
CA TRP A 51 11.17 1.75 6.06
C TRP A 51 11.31 2.23 7.49
N GLN A 52 10.38 3.08 7.93
CA GLN A 52 10.13 3.29 9.36
C GLN A 52 9.69 1.98 10.02
N ASP A 53 10.03 1.79 11.30
CA ASP A 53 9.65 0.59 12.06
C ASP A 53 8.13 0.45 12.16
N GLU A 54 7.46 1.53 12.58
CA GLU A 54 6.03 1.56 12.76
C GLU A 54 5.26 1.64 11.44
N ARG A 55 3.96 1.38 11.54
CA ARG A 55 3.00 1.57 10.46
C ARG A 55 1.71 2.11 11.06
N TYR A 56 0.95 2.82 10.26
CA TYR A 56 -0.44 3.14 10.60
C TYR A 56 -1.34 2.07 9.98
N ASP A 57 -2.02 1.29 10.82
CA ASP A 57 -3.05 0.34 10.37
C ASP A 57 -4.42 0.66 10.96
N ARG A 58 -5.46 0.50 10.13
CA ARG A 58 -6.86 0.76 10.49
C ARG A 58 -7.75 -0.28 9.82
N ILE A 59 -8.56 -0.96 10.63
CA ILE A 59 -9.56 -1.91 10.15
C ILE A 59 -10.75 -1.13 9.59
N MET A 60 -11.16 -1.44 8.35
CA MET A 60 -12.39 -0.93 7.74
C MET A 60 -13.58 -1.72 8.28
N ARG A 61 -14.54 -1.05 8.89
CA ARG A 61 -15.66 -1.68 9.60
C ARG A 61 -16.94 -1.74 8.78
N ASP A 62 -17.06 -0.86 7.79
CA ASP A 62 -18.20 -0.78 6.90
C ASP A 62 -17.79 -0.30 5.50
N GLU A 63 -18.71 -0.43 4.55
CA GLU A 63 -18.51 -0.06 3.15
C GLU A 63 -18.28 1.45 2.97
N ARG A 64 -18.94 2.29 3.76
CA ARG A 64 -18.78 3.75 3.67
C ARG A 64 -17.36 4.15 4.08
N GLU A 65 -16.83 3.57 5.15
CA GLU A 65 -15.46 3.77 5.61
C GLU A 65 -14.45 3.24 4.59
N LEU A 66 -14.72 2.07 4.00
CA LEU A 66 -13.92 1.48 2.94
C LEU A 66 -13.81 2.42 1.74
N LEU A 67 -14.94 2.88 1.20
CA LEU A 67 -14.99 3.77 0.03
C LEU A 67 -14.35 5.13 0.32
N LYS A 68 -14.58 5.69 1.51
CA LYS A 68 -13.93 6.96 1.92
C LYS A 68 -12.42 6.81 2.00
N THR A 69 -11.93 5.70 2.58
CA THR A 69 -10.50 5.42 2.68
C THR A 69 -9.89 5.15 1.32
N TRP A 70 -10.57 4.41 0.45
CA TRP A 70 -10.15 4.18 -0.93
C TRP A 70 -9.99 5.49 -1.70
N ASN A 71 -11.00 6.35 -1.69
CA ASN A 71 -10.94 7.67 -2.32
C ASN A 71 -9.81 8.52 -1.71
N TYR A 72 -9.62 8.50 -0.39
CA TYR A 72 -8.50 9.21 0.23
C TYR A 72 -7.13 8.75 -0.30
N ILE A 73 -6.93 7.43 -0.43
CA ILE A 73 -5.69 6.84 -0.96
C ILE A 73 -5.51 7.25 -2.42
N ARG A 74 -6.55 7.07 -3.25
CA ARG A 74 -6.54 7.40 -4.68
C ARG A 74 -6.19 8.87 -4.93
N GLU A 75 -6.77 9.79 -4.18
CA GLU A 75 -6.56 11.24 -4.36
C GLU A 75 -5.26 11.76 -3.73
N ASN A 76 -4.46 10.92 -3.08
CA ASN A 76 -3.25 11.36 -2.38
C ASN A 76 -2.19 11.97 -3.32
N PRO A 77 -1.88 11.38 -4.49
CA PRO A 77 -0.95 11.98 -5.45
C PRO A 77 -1.40 13.36 -5.94
N VAL A 78 -2.70 13.54 -6.18
CA VAL A 78 -3.28 14.82 -6.61
C VAL A 78 -3.11 15.88 -5.52
N LYS A 79 -3.43 15.53 -4.26
CA LYS A 79 -3.22 16.42 -3.10
C LYS A 79 -1.75 16.79 -2.90
N ALA A 80 -0.84 15.92 -3.29
CA ALA A 80 0.60 16.16 -3.24
C ALA A 80 1.16 16.88 -4.49
N ASN A 81 0.30 17.26 -5.45
CA ASN A 81 0.68 17.86 -6.74
C ASN A 81 1.61 16.97 -7.59
N LEU A 82 1.50 15.64 -7.46
CA LEU A 82 2.27 14.66 -8.24
C LEU A 82 1.58 14.28 -9.56
N SER A 83 0.28 14.56 -9.68
CA SER A 83 -0.51 14.38 -10.91
C SER A 83 -1.73 15.31 -10.89
N GLU A 84 -2.30 15.61 -12.07
CA GLU A 84 -3.54 16.39 -12.18
C GLU A 84 -4.78 15.56 -11.81
N ILE A 85 -4.78 14.28 -12.21
CA ILE A 85 -5.77 13.28 -11.80
C ILE A 85 -5.07 12.03 -11.28
N ALA A 86 -5.75 11.26 -10.42
CA ALA A 86 -5.14 10.11 -9.76
C ALA A 86 -4.70 9.02 -10.75
N GLU A 87 -5.49 8.78 -11.79
CA GLU A 87 -5.29 7.75 -12.81
C GLU A 87 -4.06 8.01 -13.70
N GLN A 88 -3.52 9.23 -13.70
CA GLN A 88 -2.28 9.57 -14.40
C GLN A 88 -1.03 9.34 -13.55
N TYR A 89 -1.18 9.10 -12.25
CA TYR A 89 -0.02 8.87 -11.40
C TYR A 89 0.58 7.48 -11.67
N ALA A 90 1.82 7.45 -12.14
CA ALA A 90 2.48 6.23 -12.60
C ALA A 90 2.59 5.12 -11.53
N PHE A 91 2.52 5.49 -10.24
CA PHE A 91 2.61 4.56 -9.11
C PHE A 91 1.30 4.39 -8.35
N PHE A 92 0.18 4.74 -8.99
CA PHE A 92 -1.15 4.34 -8.56
C PHE A 92 -1.52 3.01 -9.24
N TRP A 93 -2.00 2.06 -8.43
CA TRP A 93 -2.51 0.78 -8.93
C TRP A 93 -3.80 0.40 -8.23
N GLN A 94 -4.79 -0.04 -9.01
CA GLN A 94 -6.04 -0.59 -8.53
C GLN A 94 -6.33 -1.91 -9.26
N ILE A 95 -7.13 -2.77 -8.64
CA ILE A 95 -7.67 -3.94 -9.33
C ILE A 95 -8.85 -3.44 -10.16
N ASP A 96 -8.76 -3.57 -11.47
CA ASP A 96 -9.94 -3.44 -12.32
C ASP A 96 -10.83 -4.65 -12.04
N ILE A 97 -12.05 -4.41 -11.57
CA ILE A 97 -13.04 -5.48 -11.48
C ILE A 97 -13.40 -5.83 -12.92
N VAL A 98 -12.83 -6.92 -13.44
CA VAL A 98 -13.31 -7.55 -14.65
C VAL A 98 -14.63 -8.22 -14.27
N GLU A 99 -15.74 -7.68 -14.78
CA GLU A 99 -17.06 -8.33 -14.73
C GLU A 99 -17.04 -9.68 -15.45
#